data_AF-A0A250JZW4-F1
#
_entry.id   AF-A0A250JZW4-F1
#
_cell.length_a   1.000
_cell.length_b   1.000
_cell.length_c   1.000
_cell.angle_alpha   90.00
_cell.angle_beta   90.00
_cell.angle_gamma   90.00
#
_symmetry.space_group_name_H-M   'P 1'
#
loop_
_entity.id
_entity.type
_entity.pdbx_description
1 polymer ?
#
loop_
_entity_poly.entity_id
_entity_poly.type
_entity_poly.pdbx_seq_one_letter_code
_entity_poly.pdbx_strand_id
1 'polypeptide(L)'
;MAPVRKILIADPDLESVRSLSRALRTKGYQVHYAPDGSRALEVAVLRHPDLTLFDEACRLLDARTFIQILRTNPRTEDIPVVLTTASFESDRLRGLRDGYLRKPFNLDEVLSRIEHIFRRSEAAKDLKSEQQEIEGSLSQLSIPDLMQLLGMNRRSGKLTLERGNDRGEIAVAEGRPVNAKLGRVEGEKALFRLLAWVDGTFTFSPGGNVAKPRINRGMDDALLEGMRQSDEVNRLMPGLPPRHTRLMLAPDADLQGDQHPVTQQVVDLIRQPRALGEVLDLAPATDLEVLNVLTTLMQRGVARAADGDGVEATSGELLGAAEVHALRGRILRTRAPAKVATAKIFVCGSNAGAARRVLSRMPGMEALSAEPTAVKSGFGTLGRLVLSEVLRLDFCVLPPAEAARPLWRPFTAGAMGALLMDVAEPSVRLAHYLAWEVRMPVVVVGAEVPAALQGAPAGALGSGDDLADALRALLVQALNPAPTLPGVPQVQRAAASIV
;
A
#
# COMPACT_ATOMS: atom_id res chain seq x y z
N MET A 1 -18.21 -26.34 23.70
CA MET A 1 -17.10 -26.73 22.81
C MET A 1 -17.53 -26.42 21.39
N ALA A 2 -16.71 -25.73 20.59
CA ALA A 2 -17.01 -25.52 19.18
C ALA A 2 -17.14 -26.88 18.46
N PRO A 3 -18.03 -27.04 17.47
CA PRO A 3 -18.17 -28.29 16.74
C PRO A 3 -16.86 -28.61 16.01
N VAL A 4 -16.44 -29.87 16.08
CA VAL A 4 -15.24 -30.37 15.39
C VAL A 4 -15.50 -30.36 13.89
N ARG A 5 -14.75 -29.55 13.13
CA ARG A 5 -14.89 -29.47 11.68
C ARG A 5 -14.38 -30.75 11.00
N LYS A 6 -15.13 -31.22 10.00
CA LYS A 6 -14.88 -32.45 9.25
C LYS A 6 -14.29 -32.13 7.88
N ILE A 7 -13.21 -32.82 7.53
CA ILE A 7 -12.54 -32.69 6.23
C ILE A 7 -12.56 -34.05 5.54
N LEU A 8 -13.00 -34.08 4.29
CA LEU A 8 -12.87 -35.25 3.41
C LEU A 8 -11.64 -35.09 2.52
N ILE A 9 -10.80 -36.11 2.45
CA ILE A 9 -9.68 -36.20 1.51
C ILE A 9 -9.98 -37.32 0.52
N ALA A 10 -10.14 -36.98 -0.75
CA ALA A 10 -10.27 -37.92 -1.86
C ALA A 10 -8.98 -37.92 -2.66
N ASP A 11 -8.16 -38.95 -2.50
CA ASP A 11 -6.82 -39.04 -3.13
C ASP A 11 -6.37 -40.50 -3.24
N PRO A 12 -5.98 -40.99 -4.43
CA PRO A 12 -5.50 -42.36 -4.59
C PRO A 12 -4.15 -42.61 -3.91
N ASP A 13 -3.36 -41.58 -3.58
CA ASP A 13 -2.05 -41.72 -2.92
C ASP A 13 -2.17 -41.80 -1.39
N LEU A 14 -2.05 -43.03 -0.87
CA LEU A 14 -2.14 -43.32 0.57
C LEU A 14 -1.04 -42.66 1.41
N GLU A 15 0.16 -42.44 0.87
CA GLU A 15 1.25 -41.83 1.65
C GLU A 15 0.98 -40.34 1.87
N SER A 16 0.59 -39.64 0.80
CA SER A 16 0.14 -38.24 0.85
C SER A 16 -1.02 -38.06 1.83
N VAL A 17 -2.04 -38.92 1.74
CA VAL A 17 -3.21 -38.91 2.64
C VAL A 17 -2.82 -39.10 4.09
N ARG A 18 -1.92 -40.04 4.40
CA ARG A 18 -1.50 -40.33 5.78
C ARG A 18 -0.78 -39.14 6.41
N SER A 19 0.15 -38.54 5.67
CA SER A 19 0.88 -37.36 6.11
C SER A 19 -0.07 -36.19 6.41
N LEU A 20 -0.94 -35.88 5.45
CA LEU A 20 -1.90 -34.77 5.57
C LEU A 20 -2.94 -35.03 6.67
N SER A 21 -3.47 -36.24 6.77
CA SER A 21 -4.43 -36.63 7.80
C SER A 21 -3.86 -36.46 9.21
N ARG A 22 -2.58 -36.82 9.42
CA ARG A 22 -1.91 -36.66 10.72
C ARG A 22 -1.80 -35.18 11.10
N ALA A 23 -1.41 -34.35 10.16
CA ALA A 23 -1.27 -32.92 10.37
C ALA A 23 -2.63 -32.24 10.68
N LEU A 24 -3.66 -32.54 9.90
CA LEU A 24 -5.00 -31.98 10.10
C LEU A 24 -5.63 -32.43 11.43
N ARG A 25 -5.45 -33.69 11.83
CA ARG A 25 -5.90 -34.18 13.14
C ARG A 25 -5.19 -33.47 14.30
N THR A 26 -3.91 -33.15 14.15
CA THR A 26 -3.14 -32.39 15.15
C THR A 26 -3.70 -30.97 15.34
N LYS A 27 -4.27 -30.38 14.28
CA LYS A 27 -4.97 -29.09 14.32
C LYS A 27 -6.42 -29.19 14.83
N GLY A 28 -6.89 -30.38 15.21
CA GLY A 28 -8.21 -30.60 15.79
C GLY A 28 -9.31 -30.89 14.76
N TYR A 29 -8.98 -31.17 13.50
CA TYR A 29 -9.96 -31.55 12.47
C TYR A 29 -10.29 -33.04 12.50
N GLN A 30 -11.54 -33.39 12.22
CA GLN A 30 -11.95 -34.76 11.95
C GLN A 30 -11.71 -35.07 10.46
N VAL A 31 -10.90 -36.07 10.15
CA VAL A 31 -10.52 -36.38 8.76
C VAL A 31 -11.15 -37.69 8.30
N HIS A 32 -11.86 -37.62 7.17
CA HIS A 32 -12.39 -38.76 6.41
C HIS A 32 -11.58 -38.98 5.13
N TYR A 33 -11.48 -40.23 4.70
CA TYR A 33 -10.69 -40.63 3.54
C TYR A 33 -11.56 -41.34 2.50
N ALA A 34 -11.31 -41.05 1.22
CA ALA A 34 -11.81 -41.79 0.08
C ALA A 34 -10.67 -42.05 -0.94
N PRO A 35 -10.53 -43.29 -1.44
CA PRO A 35 -9.51 -43.64 -2.43
C PRO A 35 -9.86 -43.23 -3.87
N ASP A 36 -11.14 -42.92 -4.13
CA ASP A 36 -11.66 -42.60 -5.46
C ASP A 36 -12.89 -41.68 -5.35
N GLY A 37 -13.35 -41.15 -6.49
CA GLY A 37 -14.43 -40.18 -6.51
C GLY A 37 -15.80 -40.76 -6.16
N SER A 38 -16.05 -42.05 -6.43
CA SER A 38 -17.31 -42.71 -6.05
C SER A 38 -17.43 -42.82 -4.54
N ARG A 39 -16.37 -43.29 -3.88
CA ARG A 39 -16.31 -43.35 -2.42
C ARG A 39 -16.33 -41.95 -1.80
N ALA A 40 -15.71 -40.96 -2.44
CA ALA A 40 -15.76 -39.58 -2.00
C ALA A 40 -17.21 -39.06 -1.97
N LEU A 41 -17.99 -39.34 -3.00
CA LEU A 41 -19.40 -38.94 -3.09
C LEU A 41 -20.23 -39.59 -1.98
N GLU A 42 -20.05 -40.88 -1.76
CA GLU A 42 -20.74 -41.61 -0.68
C GLU A 42 -20.42 -40.99 0.69
N VAL A 43 -19.14 -40.72 0.96
CA VAL A 43 -18.73 -40.11 2.23
C VAL A 43 -19.23 -38.68 2.36
N ALA A 44 -19.24 -37.88 1.29
CA ALA A 44 -19.75 -36.52 1.30
C ALA A 44 -21.24 -36.47 1.67
N VAL A 45 -22.03 -37.38 1.10
CA VAL A 45 -23.47 -37.48 1.38
C VAL A 45 -23.76 -38.03 2.78
N LEU A 46 -22.99 -39.01 3.26
CA LEU A 46 -23.25 -39.64 4.57
C LEU A 46 -22.69 -38.85 5.76
N ARG A 47 -21.57 -38.15 5.58
CA ARG A 47 -20.83 -37.53 6.69
C ARG A 47 -20.94 -36.02 6.73
N HIS A 48 -21.40 -35.39 5.65
CA HIS A 48 -21.51 -33.94 5.48
C HIS A 48 -20.23 -33.23 5.95
N PRO A 49 -19.09 -33.42 5.24
CA PRO A 49 -17.86 -32.73 5.56
C PRO A 49 -18.02 -31.21 5.39
N ASP A 50 -17.31 -30.45 6.21
CA ASP A 50 -17.25 -28.98 6.11
C ASP A 50 -16.33 -28.53 4.96
N LEU A 51 -15.47 -29.42 4.45
CA LEU A 51 -14.59 -29.19 3.30
C LEU A 51 -14.14 -30.51 2.67
N THR A 52 -14.01 -30.53 1.33
CA THR A 52 -13.45 -31.66 0.59
C THR A 52 -12.17 -31.24 -0.14
N LEU A 53 -11.08 -31.96 0.10
CA LEU A 53 -9.88 -31.95 -0.75
C LEU A 53 -10.02 -33.09 -1.76
N PHE A 54 -10.10 -32.77 -3.05
CA PHE A 54 -10.37 -33.75 -4.09
C PHE A 54 -9.26 -33.78 -5.14
N ASP A 55 -8.62 -34.93 -5.29
CA ASP A 55 -7.52 -35.10 -6.21
C ASP A 55 -7.98 -35.38 -7.64
N GLU A 56 -7.37 -34.68 -8.59
CA GLU A 56 -7.66 -34.85 -10.02
C GLU A 56 -7.36 -36.27 -10.52
N ALA A 57 -6.43 -37.01 -9.90
CA ALA A 57 -6.13 -38.39 -10.26
C ALA A 57 -7.15 -39.42 -9.73
N CYS A 58 -8.19 -38.99 -9.00
CA CYS A 58 -9.27 -39.87 -8.58
C CYS A 58 -9.97 -40.51 -9.79
N ARG A 59 -10.15 -41.83 -9.73
CA ARG A 59 -10.85 -42.61 -10.77
C ARG A 59 -12.34 -42.74 -10.45
N LEU A 60 -13.08 -43.37 -11.37
CA LEU A 60 -14.53 -43.70 -11.31
C LEU A 60 -15.47 -42.50 -11.40
N LEU A 61 -15.15 -41.41 -10.72
CA LEU A 61 -15.90 -40.16 -10.78
C LEU A 61 -14.91 -39.01 -10.80
N ASP A 62 -14.95 -38.21 -11.86
CA ASP A 62 -14.08 -37.03 -11.98
C ASP A 62 -14.58 -35.88 -11.10
N ALA A 63 -13.67 -34.93 -10.83
CA ALA A 63 -13.92 -33.75 -10.02
C ALA A 63 -15.16 -32.94 -10.46
N ARG A 64 -15.33 -32.72 -11.77
CA ARG A 64 -16.41 -31.89 -12.31
C ARG A 64 -17.76 -32.55 -12.08
N THR A 65 -17.86 -33.84 -12.40
CA THR A 65 -19.08 -34.61 -12.16
C THR A 65 -19.37 -34.72 -10.67
N PHE A 66 -18.36 -34.94 -9.82
CA PHE A 66 -18.50 -34.94 -8.36
C PHE A 66 -19.09 -33.63 -7.85
N ILE A 67 -18.53 -32.48 -8.23
CA ILE A 67 -19.02 -31.16 -7.83
C ILE A 67 -20.45 -30.94 -8.32
N GLN A 68 -20.74 -31.27 -9.60
CA GLN A 68 -22.08 -31.12 -10.15
C GLN A 68 -23.12 -31.90 -9.34
N ILE A 69 -22.82 -33.14 -8.97
CA ILE A 69 -23.73 -33.95 -8.15
C ILE A 69 -23.92 -33.32 -6.76
N LEU A 70 -22.85 -32.88 -6.09
CA LEU A 70 -22.99 -32.22 -4.78
C LEU A 70 -23.89 -30.97 -4.85
N ARG A 71 -23.76 -30.18 -5.91
CA ARG A 71 -24.54 -28.95 -6.13
C ARG A 71 -26.00 -29.21 -6.48
N THR A 72 -26.37 -30.42 -6.93
CA THR A 72 -27.78 -30.78 -7.18
C THR A 72 -28.54 -31.22 -5.93
N ASN A 73 -27.87 -31.42 -4.80
CA ASN A 73 -28.49 -31.87 -3.56
C ASN A 73 -28.41 -30.76 -2.49
N PRO A 74 -29.56 -30.26 -1.98
CA PRO A 74 -29.61 -29.18 -0.99
C PRO A 74 -28.82 -29.43 0.30
N ARG A 75 -28.56 -30.70 0.64
CA ARG A 75 -27.78 -31.05 1.85
C ARG A 75 -26.26 -31.02 1.63
N THR A 76 -25.81 -30.91 0.39
CA THR A 76 -24.39 -30.95 0.01
C THR A 76 -23.96 -29.79 -0.88
N GLU A 77 -24.91 -28.97 -1.35
CA GLU A 77 -24.65 -27.88 -2.29
C GLU A 77 -23.71 -26.81 -1.73
N ASP A 78 -23.61 -26.68 -0.42
CA ASP A 78 -22.74 -25.71 0.26
C ASP A 78 -21.35 -26.26 0.62
N ILE A 79 -21.08 -27.56 0.37
CA ILE A 79 -19.79 -28.17 0.73
C ILE A 79 -18.70 -27.60 -0.20
N PRO A 80 -17.66 -26.92 0.32
CA PRO A 80 -16.58 -26.40 -0.49
C PRO A 80 -15.65 -27.53 -0.95
N VAL A 81 -15.21 -27.47 -2.21
CA VAL A 81 -14.35 -28.49 -2.84
C VAL A 81 -13.08 -27.86 -3.37
N VAL A 82 -11.95 -28.14 -2.71
CA VAL A 82 -10.62 -27.73 -3.16
C VAL A 82 -10.02 -28.84 -4.01
N LEU A 83 -9.63 -28.52 -5.24
CA LEU A 83 -8.98 -29.51 -6.08
C LEU A 83 -7.48 -29.60 -5.82
N THR A 84 -6.95 -30.81 -5.75
CA THR A 84 -5.51 -31.07 -5.72
C THR A 84 -5.06 -31.61 -7.08
N THR A 85 -4.04 -31.00 -7.69
CA THR A 85 -3.57 -31.39 -9.03
C THR A 85 -2.04 -31.32 -9.16
N ALA A 86 -1.45 -32.15 -10.01
CA ALA A 86 -0.02 -32.13 -10.34
C ALA A 86 0.31 -31.24 -11.56
N SER A 87 -0.68 -30.76 -12.33
CA SER A 87 -0.45 -29.99 -13.58
C SER A 87 -1.09 -28.60 -13.55
N PHE A 88 -0.47 -27.64 -14.22
CA PHE A 88 -1.02 -26.29 -14.44
C PHE A 88 -1.96 -26.20 -15.64
N GLU A 89 -2.08 -27.26 -16.46
CA GLU A 89 -2.84 -27.22 -17.72
C GLU A 89 -4.34 -27.57 -17.59
N SER A 90 -4.95 -27.42 -16.41
CA SER A 90 -6.40 -27.67 -16.29
C SER A 90 -7.23 -26.48 -16.77
N ASP A 91 -7.08 -26.09 -18.05
CA ASP A 91 -8.05 -25.23 -18.75
C ASP A 91 -9.47 -25.83 -18.71
N ARG A 92 -9.55 -27.12 -18.40
CA ARG A 92 -10.76 -27.93 -18.18
C ARG A 92 -11.58 -27.56 -16.94
N LEU A 93 -11.07 -26.73 -16.03
CA LEU A 93 -11.67 -26.46 -14.71
C LEU A 93 -11.80 -24.96 -14.36
N ARG A 94 -11.79 -24.08 -15.37
CA ARG A 94 -12.23 -22.68 -15.21
C ARG A 94 -13.66 -22.67 -14.63
N GLY A 95 -13.84 -22.12 -13.43
CA GLY A 95 -15.14 -21.99 -12.76
C GLY A 95 -15.25 -22.65 -11.38
N LEU A 96 -14.18 -23.28 -10.85
CA LEU A 96 -14.20 -23.80 -9.50
C LEU A 96 -14.10 -22.68 -8.45
N ARG A 97 -15.19 -22.49 -7.69
CA ARG A 97 -15.36 -21.40 -6.71
C ARG A 97 -14.47 -21.47 -5.47
N ASP A 98 -13.96 -22.65 -5.14
CA ASP A 98 -13.31 -22.90 -3.84
C ASP A 98 -11.78 -23.08 -3.96
N GLY A 99 -11.25 -22.99 -5.20
CA GLY A 99 -9.81 -22.95 -5.50
C GLY A 99 -9.15 -24.32 -5.72
N TYR A 100 -7.86 -24.28 -6.04
CA TYR A 100 -7.02 -25.45 -6.26
C TYR A 100 -5.71 -25.36 -5.47
N LEU A 101 -5.09 -26.51 -5.23
CA LEU A 101 -3.81 -26.71 -4.56
C LEU A 101 -2.91 -27.52 -5.50
N ARG A 102 -1.72 -26.98 -5.79
CA ARG A 102 -0.77 -27.65 -6.68
C ARG A 102 0.10 -28.62 -5.91
N LYS A 103 0.19 -29.86 -6.37
CA LYS A 103 1.15 -30.85 -5.90
C LYS A 103 2.53 -30.61 -6.54
N PRO A 104 3.63 -30.69 -5.77
CA PRO A 104 3.67 -30.88 -4.32
C PRO A 104 3.32 -29.59 -3.57
N PHE A 105 2.37 -29.67 -2.62
CA PHE A 105 2.03 -28.57 -1.72
C PHE A 105 2.70 -28.80 -0.36
N ASN A 106 3.08 -27.72 0.31
CA ASN A 106 3.53 -27.81 1.69
C ASN A 106 2.32 -27.79 2.65
N LEU A 107 2.52 -28.24 3.89
CA LEU A 107 1.44 -28.35 4.86
C LEU A 107 0.83 -26.99 5.24
N ASP A 108 1.67 -25.96 5.36
CA ASP A 108 1.22 -24.62 5.75
C ASP A 108 0.31 -23.99 4.69
N GLU A 109 0.55 -24.25 3.41
CA GLU A 109 -0.29 -23.84 2.29
C GLU A 109 -1.67 -24.50 2.34
N VAL A 110 -1.71 -25.81 2.61
CA VAL A 110 -2.98 -26.55 2.76
C VAL A 110 -3.76 -26.03 3.96
N LEU A 111 -3.10 -25.83 5.09
CA LEU A 111 -3.73 -25.29 6.31
C LEU A 111 -4.25 -23.87 6.09
N SER A 112 -3.44 -22.99 5.52
CA SER A 112 -3.85 -21.61 5.20
C SER A 112 -5.05 -21.60 4.26
N ARG A 113 -5.08 -22.48 3.26
CA ARG A 113 -6.22 -22.61 2.34
C ARG A 113 -7.49 -23.08 3.06
N ILE A 114 -7.37 -24.09 3.92
CA ILE A 114 -8.49 -24.61 4.72
C ILE A 114 -9.04 -23.51 5.64
N GLU A 115 -8.16 -22.81 6.36
CA GLU A 115 -8.53 -21.71 7.26
C GLU A 115 -9.20 -20.55 6.51
N HIS A 116 -8.75 -20.23 5.29
CA HIS A 116 -9.37 -19.21 4.43
C HIS A 116 -10.82 -19.59 4.06
N ILE A 117 -11.04 -20.83 3.60
CA ILE A 117 -12.38 -21.30 3.20
C ILE A 117 -13.31 -21.37 4.41
N PHE A 118 -12.78 -21.80 5.54
CA PHE A 118 -13.52 -21.87 6.79
C PHE A 118 -13.94 -20.51 7.33
N ARG A 119 -13.09 -19.49 7.22
CA ARG A 119 -13.45 -18.09 7.51
C ARG A 119 -14.49 -17.57 6.52
N ARG A 120 -14.33 -17.87 5.23
CA ARG A 120 -15.31 -17.49 4.18
C ARG A 120 -16.70 -18.08 4.45
N SER A 121 -16.76 -19.34 4.90
CA SER A 121 -18.02 -20.02 5.25
C SER A 121 -18.68 -19.45 6.50
N GLU A 122 -17.90 -19.05 7.51
CA GLU A 122 -18.43 -18.37 8.71
C GLU A 122 -18.93 -16.97 8.38
N ALA A 123 -18.15 -16.18 7.64
CA ALA A 123 -18.60 -14.90 7.13
C ALA A 123 -19.89 -15.07 6.33
N ALA A 124 -19.96 -16.01 5.37
CA ALA A 124 -21.19 -16.29 4.62
C ALA A 124 -22.41 -16.67 5.49
N LYS A 125 -22.23 -17.25 6.68
CA LYS A 125 -23.31 -17.55 7.62
C LYS A 125 -23.79 -16.31 8.36
N ASP A 126 -22.86 -15.45 8.80
CA ASP A 126 -23.19 -14.15 9.40
C ASP A 126 -23.91 -13.23 8.39
N LEU A 127 -23.65 -13.44 7.10
CA LEU A 127 -24.24 -12.73 5.97
C LEU A 127 -25.67 -13.14 5.59
N LYS A 128 -26.27 -14.17 6.21
CA LYS A 128 -27.66 -14.58 5.92
C LYS A 128 -28.73 -13.64 6.52
N SER A 129 -28.35 -12.66 7.34
CA SER A 129 -29.25 -11.60 7.81
C SER A 129 -29.36 -10.49 6.75
N GLU A 130 -30.46 -10.44 5.99
CA GLU A 130 -30.67 -9.54 4.83
C GLU A 130 -30.50 -8.03 5.09
N GLN A 131 -30.45 -7.60 6.36
CA GLN A 131 -30.42 -6.18 6.75
C GLN A 131 -29.16 -5.73 7.49
N GLN A 132 -28.18 -6.62 7.73
CA GLN A 132 -26.98 -6.23 8.47
C GLN A 132 -25.90 -5.65 7.56
N GLU A 133 -25.33 -4.53 8.01
CA GLU A 133 -24.07 -4.00 7.49
C GLU A 133 -22.94 -4.99 7.80
N ILE A 134 -22.07 -5.21 6.82
CA ILE A 134 -20.96 -6.15 6.92
C ILE A 134 -19.69 -5.33 7.06
N GLU A 135 -18.95 -5.52 8.14
CA GLU A 135 -17.68 -4.82 8.34
C GLU A 135 -16.54 -5.82 8.53
N GLY A 136 -15.35 -5.46 8.07
CA GLY A 136 -14.18 -6.30 8.26
C GLY A 136 -12.88 -5.70 7.72
N SER A 137 -11.83 -6.51 7.70
CA SER A 137 -10.51 -6.12 7.18
C SER A 137 -10.17 -6.84 5.88
N LEU A 138 -9.59 -6.09 4.93
CA LEU A 138 -9.10 -6.61 3.65
C LEU A 138 -7.90 -7.57 3.81
N SER A 139 -7.20 -7.49 4.95
CA SER A 139 -6.15 -8.45 5.31
C SER A 139 -6.69 -9.84 5.65
N GLN A 140 -7.97 -9.94 5.99
CA GLN A 140 -8.64 -11.20 6.35
C GLN A 140 -9.50 -11.74 5.20
N LEU A 141 -10.10 -10.85 4.41
CA LEU A 141 -10.97 -11.20 3.30
C LEU A 141 -10.73 -10.26 2.13
N SER A 142 -10.26 -10.81 1.00
CA SER A 142 -9.90 -10.00 -0.17
C SER A 142 -11.13 -9.41 -0.85
N ILE A 143 -10.95 -8.31 -1.60
CA ILE A 143 -12.04 -7.71 -2.39
C ILE A 143 -12.60 -8.70 -3.43
N PRO A 144 -11.78 -9.48 -4.17
CA PRO A 144 -12.30 -10.56 -5.01
C PRO A 144 -13.20 -11.55 -4.26
N ASP A 145 -12.81 -11.98 -3.06
CA ASP A 145 -13.62 -12.90 -2.25
C ASP A 145 -14.93 -12.26 -1.79
N LEU A 146 -14.89 -10.99 -1.37
CA LEU A 146 -16.08 -10.21 -1.01
C LEU A 146 -17.05 -10.11 -2.17
N MET A 147 -16.54 -9.79 -3.37
CA MET A 147 -17.34 -9.70 -4.57
C MET A 147 -17.98 -11.04 -4.92
N GLN A 148 -17.23 -12.15 -4.86
CA GLN A 148 -17.80 -13.49 -5.05
C GLN A 148 -18.90 -13.82 -4.04
N LEU A 149 -18.70 -13.49 -2.76
CA LEU A 149 -19.69 -13.70 -1.71
C LEU A 149 -20.99 -12.91 -1.96
N LEU A 150 -20.87 -11.64 -2.34
CA LEU A 150 -22.02 -10.81 -2.70
C LEU A 150 -22.73 -11.34 -3.96
N GLY A 151 -21.96 -11.84 -4.93
CA GLY A 151 -22.47 -12.48 -6.14
C GLY A 151 -23.25 -13.76 -5.89
N MET A 152 -22.70 -14.66 -5.06
CA MET A 152 -23.35 -15.92 -4.69
C MET A 152 -24.70 -15.70 -4.01
N ASN A 153 -24.79 -14.65 -3.18
CA ASN A 153 -26.01 -14.30 -2.45
C ASN A 153 -26.92 -13.30 -3.20
N ARG A 154 -26.59 -12.95 -4.46
CA ARG A 154 -27.31 -11.94 -5.27
C ARG A 154 -27.57 -10.61 -4.53
N ARG A 155 -26.66 -10.20 -3.65
CA ARG A 155 -26.85 -9.01 -2.81
C ARG A 155 -26.72 -7.73 -3.63
N SER A 156 -27.53 -6.74 -3.28
CA SER A 156 -27.48 -5.38 -3.81
C SER A 156 -27.13 -4.40 -2.68
N GLY A 157 -26.23 -3.46 -2.94
CA GLY A 157 -25.78 -2.51 -1.94
C GLY A 157 -24.48 -1.82 -2.35
N LYS A 158 -23.87 -1.15 -1.37
CA LYS A 158 -22.64 -0.40 -1.56
C LYS A 158 -21.54 -0.98 -0.68
N LEU A 159 -20.45 -1.42 -1.30
CA LEU A 159 -19.22 -1.80 -0.62
C LEU A 159 -18.30 -0.58 -0.54
N THR A 160 -18.07 -0.06 0.66
CA THR A 160 -17.11 1.00 0.95
C THR A 160 -15.80 0.36 1.39
N LEU A 161 -14.69 0.86 0.87
CA LEU A 161 -13.34 0.38 1.13
C LEU A 161 -12.51 1.56 1.64
N GLU A 162 -11.76 1.37 2.73
CA GLU A 162 -10.91 2.41 3.30
C GLU A 162 -9.51 1.88 3.54
N ARG A 163 -8.50 2.59 3.05
CA ARG A 163 -7.09 2.28 3.25
C ARG A 163 -6.30 3.55 3.48
N GLY A 164 -5.92 3.80 4.73
CA GLY A 164 -5.27 5.06 5.12
C GLY A 164 -6.21 6.25 4.85
N ASN A 165 -5.85 7.11 3.88
CA ASN A 165 -6.71 8.22 3.43
C ASN A 165 -7.47 7.92 2.13
N ASP A 166 -7.19 6.78 1.48
CA ASP A 166 -7.86 6.40 0.26
C ASP A 166 -9.22 5.79 0.61
N ARG A 167 -10.25 6.25 -0.09
CA ARG A 167 -11.60 5.70 0.01
C ARG A 167 -12.08 5.24 -1.36
N GLY A 168 -12.44 3.97 -1.42
CA GLY A 168 -13.03 3.29 -2.56
C GLY A 168 -14.50 2.97 -2.32
N GLU A 169 -15.27 2.91 -3.40
CA GLU A 169 -16.67 2.48 -3.36
C GLU A 169 -16.94 1.55 -4.52
N ILE A 170 -17.65 0.45 -4.29
CA ILE A 170 -18.15 -0.47 -5.32
C ILE A 170 -19.65 -0.60 -5.13
N ALA A 171 -20.42 -0.17 -6.13
CA ALA A 171 -21.85 -0.37 -6.17
C ALA A 171 -22.14 -1.75 -6.76
N VAL A 172 -22.91 -2.55 -6.02
CA VAL A 172 -23.30 -3.91 -6.41
C VAL A 172 -24.81 -3.95 -6.58
N ALA A 173 -25.28 -4.48 -7.70
CA ALA A 173 -26.70 -4.74 -7.95
C ALA A 173 -26.88 -6.18 -8.43
N GLU A 174 -27.81 -6.89 -7.80
CA GLU A 174 -28.14 -8.30 -8.10
C GLU A 174 -26.91 -9.21 -8.08
N GLY A 175 -25.97 -8.96 -7.16
CA GLY A 175 -24.72 -9.70 -7.06
C GLY A 175 -23.70 -9.41 -8.16
N ARG A 176 -23.78 -8.24 -8.82
CA ARG A 176 -22.81 -7.82 -9.85
C ARG A 176 -22.30 -6.40 -9.60
N PRO A 177 -21.00 -6.11 -9.85
CA PRO A 177 -20.51 -4.74 -9.82
C PRO A 177 -21.16 -3.95 -10.96
N VAL A 178 -21.85 -2.85 -10.62
CA VAL A 178 -22.43 -1.95 -11.63
C VAL A 178 -21.63 -0.66 -11.78
N ASN A 179 -20.92 -0.25 -10.72
CA ASN A 179 -20.02 0.90 -10.76
C ASN A 179 -18.97 0.78 -9.65
N ALA A 180 -17.85 1.46 -9.82
CA ALA A 180 -16.84 1.61 -8.79
C ALA A 180 -16.28 3.04 -8.82
N LYS A 181 -15.75 3.50 -7.70
CA LYS A 181 -15.18 4.84 -7.56
C LYS A 181 -13.95 4.80 -6.65
N LEU A 182 -12.88 5.44 -7.07
CA LEU A 182 -11.68 5.66 -6.27
C LEU A 182 -11.17 7.08 -6.54
N GLY A 183 -11.40 7.99 -5.60
CA GLY A 183 -11.14 9.42 -5.79
C GLY A 183 -11.93 9.99 -6.98
N ARG A 184 -11.21 10.39 -8.04
CA ARG A 184 -11.79 10.93 -9.29
C ARG A 184 -12.05 9.87 -10.36
N VAL A 185 -11.53 8.65 -10.18
CA VAL A 185 -11.66 7.57 -11.15
C VAL A 185 -12.96 6.80 -10.88
N GLU A 186 -13.71 6.49 -11.93
CA GLU A 186 -14.99 5.76 -11.86
C GLU A 186 -15.04 4.59 -12.87
N GLY A 187 -15.98 3.66 -12.67
CA GLY A 187 -16.23 2.53 -13.57
C GLY A 187 -15.22 1.38 -13.45
N GLU A 188 -15.01 0.65 -14.54
CA GLU A 188 -14.14 -0.55 -14.57
C GLU A 188 -12.71 -0.25 -14.12
N LYS A 189 -12.16 0.89 -14.55
CA LYS A 189 -10.84 1.35 -14.13
C LYS A 189 -10.71 1.50 -12.62
N ALA A 190 -11.72 2.07 -11.97
CA ALA A 190 -11.74 2.18 -10.52
C ALA A 190 -11.87 0.80 -9.86
N LEU A 191 -12.72 -0.08 -10.40
CA LEU A 191 -12.86 -1.45 -9.90
C LEU A 191 -11.51 -2.19 -9.93
N PHE A 192 -10.79 -2.14 -11.05
CA PHE A 192 -9.52 -2.86 -11.19
C PHE A 192 -8.44 -2.34 -10.23
N ARG A 193 -8.37 -1.02 -10.01
CA ARG A 193 -7.48 -0.44 -8.99
C ARG A 193 -7.84 -0.88 -7.57
N LEU A 194 -9.13 -0.98 -7.27
CA LEU A 194 -9.60 -1.42 -5.96
C LEU A 194 -9.29 -2.91 -5.74
N LEU A 195 -9.48 -3.77 -6.75
CA LEU A 195 -9.17 -5.21 -6.66
C LEU A 195 -7.70 -5.49 -6.30
N ALA A 196 -6.79 -4.57 -6.58
CA ALA A 196 -5.38 -4.67 -6.22
C ALA A 196 -5.08 -4.35 -4.74
N TRP A 197 -6.05 -3.89 -3.95
CA TRP A 197 -5.83 -3.59 -2.53
C TRP A 197 -5.74 -4.89 -1.71
N VAL A 198 -4.70 -4.98 -0.88
CA VAL A 198 -4.41 -6.14 -0.02
C VAL A 198 -4.64 -5.85 1.47
N ASP A 199 -4.84 -4.60 1.83
CA ASP A 199 -4.97 -4.09 3.19
C ASP A 199 -6.01 -2.96 3.27
N GLY A 200 -6.53 -2.71 4.47
CA GLY A 200 -7.59 -1.75 4.72
C GLY A 200 -8.80 -2.37 5.43
N THR A 201 -9.87 -1.59 5.51
CA THR A 201 -11.17 -1.99 6.05
C THR A 201 -12.24 -1.92 4.96
N PHE A 202 -13.30 -2.68 5.14
CA PHE A 202 -14.46 -2.63 4.28
C PHE A 202 -15.74 -2.56 5.10
N THR A 203 -16.75 -1.88 4.56
CA THR A 203 -18.11 -1.85 5.07
C THR A 203 -19.07 -2.04 3.90
N PHE A 204 -19.93 -3.06 3.93
CA PHE A 204 -21.01 -3.23 2.97
C PHE A 204 -22.33 -2.83 3.60
N SER A 205 -22.98 -1.84 3.02
CA SER A 205 -24.33 -1.43 3.42
C SER A 205 -25.34 -1.99 2.42
N PRO A 206 -26.26 -2.88 2.85
CA PRO A 206 -27.34 -3.40 2.01
C PRO A 206 -28.35 -2.29 1.70
N GLY A 207 -28.85 -2.26 0.47
CA GLY A 207 -29.70 -1.16 0.02
C GLY A 207 -28.89 0.12 -0.25
N GLY A 208 -29.27 0.84 -1.29
CA GLY A 208 -28.53 2.00 -1.75
C GLY A 208 -28.94 2.36 -3.17
N ASN A 209 -28.86 3.66 -3.49
CA ASN A 209 -29.20 4.14 -4.83
C ASN A 209 -28.24 3.50 -5.85
N VAL A 210 -28.79 2.86 -6.89
CA VAL A 210 -28.00 2.22 -7.94
C VAL A 210 -27.25 3.33 -8.65
N ALA A 211 -25.95 3.46 -8.36
CA ALA A 211 -25.07 4.37 -9.09
C ALA A 211 -25.23 4.08 -10.59
N LYS A 212 -25.17 5.11 -11.43
CA LYS A 212 -25.28 4.92 -12.89
C LYS A 212 -24.34 3.80 -13.34
N PRO A 213 -24.84 2.77 -14.05
CA PRO A 213 -24.02 1.64 -14.43
C PRO A 213 -22.91 2.10 -15.36
N ARG A 214 -21.66 1.78 -15.00
CA ARG A 214 -20.43 2.07 -15.76
C ARG A 214 -19.59 0.81 -15.96
N ILE A 215 -20.06 -0.34 -15.47
CA ILE A 215 -19.42 -1.64 -15.58
C ILE A 215 -20.43 -2.54 -16.28
N ASN A 216 -20.07 -3.03 -17.46
CA ASN A 216 -20.96 -3.84 -18.30
C ASN A 216 -20.63 -5.34 -18.25
N ARG A 217 -19.54 -5.71 -17.56
CA ARG A 217 -19.10 -7.10 -17.41
C ARG A 217 -19.89 -7.85 -16.34
N GLY A 218 -20.01 -9.16 -16.53
CA GLY A 218 -20.49 -10.06 -15.48
C GLY A 218 -19.50 -10.15 -14.32
N MET A 219 -19.94 -10.62 -13.14
CA MET A 219 -19.12 -10.72 -11.94
C MET A 219 -17.78 -11.46 -12.18
N ASP A 220 -17.84 -12.68 -12.71
CA ASP A 220 -16.66 -13.53 -12.90
C ASP A 220 -15.68 -12.94 -13.93
N ASP A 221 -16.21 -12.35 -15.02
CA ASP A 221 -15.40 -11.72 -16.07
C ASP A 221 -14.73 -10.43 -15.57
N ALA A 222 -15.45 -9.60 -14.80
CA ALA A 222 -14.91 -8.40 -14.19
C ALA A 222 -13.76 -8.72 -13.20
N LEU A 223 -13.91 -9.79 -12.42
CA LEU A 223 -12.86 -10.23 -11.49
C LEU A 223 -11.65 -10.81 -12.22
N LEU A 224 -11.86 -11.71 -13.19
CA LEU A 224 -10.77 -12.33 -13.94
C LEU A 224 -9.96 -11.27 -14.71
N GLU A 225 -10.66 -10.36 -15.41
CA GLU A 225 -10.01 -9.29 -16.15
C GLU A 225 -9.31 -8.30 -15.22
N GLY A 226 -9.93 -7.93 -14.09
CA GLY A 226 -9.31 -7.03 -13.12
C GLY A 226 -8.03 -7.60 -12.49
N MET A 227 -8.02 -8.89 -12.15
CA MET A 227 -6.83 -9.57 -11.65
C MET A 227 -5.74 -9.64 -12.72
N ARG A 228 -6.10 -10.01 -13.96
CA ARG A 228 -5.16 -10.04 -15.09
C ARG A 228 -4.51 -8.68 -15.33
N GLN A 229 -5.30 -7.60 -15.29
CA GLN A 229 -4.78 -6.25 -15.48
C GLN A 229 -3.87 -5.82 -14.33
N SER A 230 -4.25 -6.10 -13.07
CA SER A 230 -3.40 -5.81 -11.91
C SER A 230 -2.02 -6.47 -12.02
N ASP A 231 -1.99 -7.76 -12.37
CA ASP A 231 -0.74 -8.50 -12.53
C ASP A 231 0.13 -7.93 -13.65
N GLU A 232 -0.47 -7.58 -14.79
CA GLU A 232 0.27 -7.03 -15.93
C GLU A 232 0.77 -5.61 -15.66
N VAL A 233 -0.03 -4.78 -14.98
CA VAL A 233 0.40 -3.45 -14.52
C VAL A 233 1.60 -3.60 -13.56
N ASN A 234 1.54 -4.51 -12.60
CA ASN A 234 2.66 -4.76 -11.68
C ASN A 234 3.94 -5.21 -12.39
N ARG A 235 3.83 -5.90 -13.54
CA ARG A 235 4.98 -6.27 -14.39
C ARG A 235 5.54 -5.11 -15.21
N LEU A 236 4.67 -4.24 -15.70
CA LEU A 236 5.06 -3.10 -16.55
C LEU A 236 5.61 -1.92 -15.75
N MET A 237 5.06 -1.68 -14.55
CA MET A 237 5.39 -0.51 -13.72
C MET A 237 6.89 -0.32 -13.44
N PRO A 238 7.71 -1.36 -13.16
CA PRO A 238 9.15 -1.18 -12.94
C PRO A 238 9.93 -0.66 -14.16
N GLY A 239 9.40 -0.83 -15.38
CA GLY A 239 10.03 -0.37 -16.62
C GLY A 239 9.61 1.04 -17.06
N LEU A 240 8.71 1.68 -16.30
CA LEU A 240 8.17 3.00 -16.60
C LEU A 240 8.67 4.04 -15.58
N PRO A 241 8.66 5.34 -15.94
CA PRO A 241 9.01 6.39 -15.01
C PRO A 241 8.12 6.40 -13.76
N PRO A 242 8.61 6.93 -12.63
CA PRO A 242 7.78 7.16 -11.45
C PRO A 242 6.48 7.93 -11.76
N ARG A 243 5.43 7.71 -10.95
CA ARG A 243 4.11 8.33 -11.19
C ARG A 243 4.16 9.87 -11.14
N HIS A 244 5.13 10.47 -10.48
CA HIS A 244 5.30 11.93 -10.43
C HIS A 244 6.06 12.50 -11.65
N THR A 245 6.74 11.68 -12.45
CA THR A 245 7.53 12.13 -13.60
C THR A 245 6.63 12.74 -14.66
N ARG A 246 6.99 13.94 -15.14
CA ARG A 246 6.24 14.65 -16.17
C ARG A 246 6.62 14.14 -17.56
N LEU A 247 5.62 13.66 -18.28
CA LEU A 247 5.73 13.21 -19.65
C LEU A 247 5.33 14.34 -20.60
N MET A 248 6.09 14.49 -21.69
CA MET A 248 5.83 15.44 -22.78
C MET A 248 6.06 14.78 -24.13
N LEU A 249 5.51 15.37 -25.19
CA LEU A 249 5.84 15.00 -26.56
C LEU A 249 7.26 15.44 -26.93
N ALA A 250 7.96 14.62 -27.71
CA ALA A 250 9.23 15.01 -28.30
C ALA A 250 9.01 16.14 -29.32
N PRO A 251 9.93 17.13 -29.42
CA PRO A 251 9.76 18.29 -30.30
C PRO A 251 9.64 17.90 -31.79
N ASP A 252 10.30 16.82 -32.22
CA ASP A 252 10.26 16.28 -33.58
C ASP A 252 9.40 15.01 -33.69
N ALA A 253 8.45 14.83 -32.77
CA ALA A 253 7.58 13.66 -32.77
C ALA A 253 6.79 13.56 -34.08
N ASP A 254 7.05 12.52 -34.87
CA ASP A 254 6.21 12.17 -36.00
C ASP A 254 4.90 11.55 -35.46
N LEU A 255 3.85 12.36 -35.45
CA LEU A 255 2.50 11.95 -35.04
C LEU A 255 1.71 11.30 -36.19
N GLN A 256 2.33 11.07 -37.35
CA GLN A 256 1.67 10.43 -38.47
C GLN A 256 1.55 8.91 -38.22
N GLY A 257 0.31 8.44 -37.99
CA GLY A 257 -0.03 7.05 -38.31
C GLY A 257 -0.87 6.28 -37.30
N ASP A 258 -1.03 6.71 -36.05
CA ASP A 258 -1.78 5.90 -35.07
C ASP A 258 -3.21 6.42 -34.87
N GLN A 259 -4.18 5.75 -35.52
CA GLN A 259 -5.61 6.07 -35.41
C GLN A 259 -6.26 5.49 -34.15
N HIS A 260 -5.49 4.79 -33.30
CA HIS A 260 -6.06 4.16 -32.11
C HIS A 260 -6.54 5.23 -31.10
N PRO A 261 -7.81 5.20 -30.66
CA PRO A 261 -8.41 6.27 -29.86
C PRO A 261 -7.72 6.48 -28.51
N VAL A 262 -7.20 5.42 -27.89
CA VAL A 262 -6.45 5.52 -26.63
C VAL A 262 -5.09 6.20 -26.84
N THR A 263 -4.44 5.96 -27.99
CA THR A 263 -3.16 6.61 -28.32
C THR A 263 -3.34 8.10 -28.49
N GLN A 264 -4.39 8.52 -29.20
CA GLN A 264 -4.73 9.94 -29.35
C GLN A 264 -5.04 10.61 -28.01
N GLN A 265 -5.82 9.96 -27.14
CA GLN A 265 -6.10 10.47 -25.79
C GLN A 265 -4.83 10.68 -24.97
N VAL A 266 -3.93 9.70 -24.97
CA VAL A 266 -2.67 9.79 -24.23
C VAL A 266 -1.80 10.91 -24.80
N VAL A 267 -1.66 11.00 -26.12
CA VAL A 267 -0.93 12.07 -26.81
C VAL A 267 -1.48 13.44 -26.45
N ASP A 268 -2.80 13.61 -26.47
CA ASP A 268 -3.47 14.87 -26.11
C ASP A 268 -3.23 15.25 -24.64
N LEU A 269 -3.23 14.28 -23.73
CA LEU A 269 -2.95 14.51 -22.30
C LEU A 269 -1.51 14.97 -22.04
N ILE A 270 -0.54 14.52 -22.84
CA ILE A 270 0.89 14.84 -22.70
C ILE A 270 1.39 15.92 -23.67
N ARG A 271 0.50 16.56 -24.44
CA ARG A 271 0.85 17.76 -25.24
C ARG A 271 1.44 18.87 -24.36
N GLN A 272 0.98 18.94 -23.11
CA GLN A 272 1.60 19.72 -22.06
C GLN A 272 2.25 18.76 -21.06
N PRO A 273 3.40 19.14 -20.46
CA PRO A 273 4.07 18.30 -19.47
C PRO A 273 3.14 17.91 -18.33
N ARG A 274 2.85 16.61 -18.19
CA ARG A 274 1.90 16.11 -17.20
C ARG A 274 2.45 14.89 -16.48
N ALA A 275 2.27 14.82 -15.16
CA ALA A 275 2.76 13.69 -14.36
C ALA A 275 2.08 12.37 -14.81
N LEU A 276 2.84 11.28 -14.85
CA LEU A 276 2.31 9.96 -15.23
C LEU A 276 1.05 9.58 -14.43
N GLY A 277 1.03 9.83 -13.12
CA GLY A 277 -0.12 9.59 -12.25
C GLY A 277 -1.36 10.39 -12.68
N GLU A 278 -1.18 11.65 -13.08
CA GLU A 278 -2.28 12.48 -13.59
C GLU A 278 -2.77 12.00 -14.96
N VAL A 279 -1.87 11.55 -15.84
CA VAL A 279 -2.24 10.93 -17.12
C VAL A 279 -3.09 9.69 -16.86
N LEU A 280 -2.66 8.83 -15.92
CA LEU A 280 -3.41 7.66 -15.50
C LEU A 280 -4.76 8.03 -14.87
N ASP A 281 -4.89 9.14 -14.14
CA ASP A 281 -6.17 9.51 -13.51
C ASP A 281 -7.15 10.17 -14.49
N LEU A 282 -6.66 10.90 -15.49
CA LEU A 282 -7.48 11.63 -16.45
C LEU A 282 -7.85 10.81 -17.69
N ALA A 283 -7.05 9.81 -18.05
CA ALA A 283 -7.34 8.95 -19.19
C ALA A 283 -8.60 8.10 -18.94
N PRO A 284 -9.58 8.08 -19.86
CA PRO A 284 -10.77 7.23 -19.74
C PRO A 284 -10.47 5.72 -19.83
N ALA A 285 -9.46 5.35 -20.61
CA ALA A 285 -9.01 3.97 -20.80
C ALA A 285 -8.42 3.38 -19.50
N THR A 286 -8.33 2.05 -19.43
CA THR A 286 -7.76 1.35 -18.26
C THR A 286 -6.29 1.69 -18.05
N ASP A 287 -5.79 1.54 -16.82
CA ASP A 287 -4.36 1.84 -16.54
C ASP A 287 -3.44 0.99 -17.43
N LEU A 288 -3.76 -0.29 -17.66
CA LEU A 288 -2.97 -1.16 -18.52
C LEU A 288 -2.89 -0.66 -19.97
N GLU A 289 -4.02 -0.27 -20.56
CA GLU A 289 -4.05 0.27 -21.94
C GLU A 289 -3.21 1.53 -22.06
N VAL A 290 -3.34 2.44 -21.09
CA VAL A 290 -2.57 3.70 -21.06
C VAL A 290 -1.08 3.43 -20.91
N LEU A 291 -0.68 2.53 -20.00
CA LEU A 291 0.73 2.19 -19.77
C LEU A 291 1.35 1.50 -20.99
N ASN A 292 0.62 0.62 -21.68
CA ASN A 292 1.08 -0.01 -22.93
C ASN A 292 1.32 1.01 -24.05
N VAL A 293 0.39 1.96 -24.21
CA VAL A 293 0.53 3.07 -25.15
C VAL A 293 1.75 3.92 -24.78
N LEU A 294 1.89 4.32 -23.52
CA LEU A 294 3.02 5.12 -23.06
C LEU A 294 4.36 4.41 -23.27
N THR A 295 4.44 3.12 -22.96
CA THR A 295 5.63 2.30 -23.21
C THR A 295 6.01 2.32 -24.69
N THR A 296 5.02 2.15 -25.58
CA THR A 296 5.23 2.17 -27.03
C THR A 296 5.67 3.56 -27.52
N LEU A 297 5.05 4.63 -27.04
CA LEU A 297 5.40 6.00 -27.39
C LEU A 297 6.81 6.37 -26.91
N MET A 298 7.22 5.91 -25.73
CA MET A 298 8.57 6.14 -25.19
C MET A 298 9.63 5.36 -25.96
N GLN A 299 9.38 4.09 -26.30
CA GLN A 299 10.29 3.28 -27.12
C GLN A 299 10.48 3.85 -28.53
N ARG A 300 9.44 4.46 -29.10
CA ARG A 300 9.50 5.15 -30.40
C ARG A 300 10.09 6.56 -30.32
N GLY A 301 10.40 7.06 -29.12
CA GLY A 301 10.90 8.42 -28.91
C GLY A 301 9.86 9.53 -29.13
N VAL A 302 8.56 9.19 -29.22
CA VAL A 302 7.46 10.15 -29.42
C VAL A 302 7.08 10.83 -28.10
N ALA A 303 7.14 10.08 -26.99
CA ALA A 303 6.98 10.60 -25.64
C ALA A 303 8.30 10.53 -24.88
N ARG A 304 8.60 11.54 -24.09
CA ARG A 304 9.81 11.62 -23.26
C ARG A 304 9.50 12.25 -21.91
N ALA A 305 10.37 12.03 -20.94
CA ALA A 305 10.37 12.84 -19.73
C ALA A 305 10.74 14.29 -20.09
N ALA A 306 10.13 15.26 -19.41
CA ALA A 306 10.37 16.67 -19.63
C ALA A 306 11.80 17.09 -19.28
N ASP A 307 12.55 17.65 -20.24
CA ASP A 307 13.87 18.26 -19.96
C ASP A 307 13.70 19.64 -19.29
N GLY A 308 13.35 19.55 -18.01
CA GLY A 308 13.63 20.49 -16.92
C GLY A 308 14.14 19.72 -15.69
N ASP A 309 14.23 18.39 -15.80
CA ASP A 309 14.96 17.46 -14.92
C ASP A 309 16.44 17.30 -15.37
N GLY A 310 16.97 18.30 -16.08
CA GLY A 310 18.36 18.41 -16.56
C GLY A 310 19.24 19.38 -15.76
N VAL A 311 18.78 19.86 -14.60
CA VAL A 311 19.73 20.00 -13.47
C VAL A 311 20.07 18.58 -13.06
N GLU A 312 21.27 18.32 -12.56
CA GLU A 312 21.56 17.13 -11.77
C GLU A 312 20.61 17.06 -10.56
N ALA A 313 19.34 16.74 -10.80
CA ALA A 313 18.50 16.10 -9.81
C ALA A 313 19.03 14.68 -9.76
N THR A 314 20.04 14.50 -8.90
CA THR A 314 20.34 13.24 -8.25
C THR A 314 19.04 12.55 -7.90
N SER A 315 18.55 11.72 -8.82
CA SER A 315 17.51 10.76 -8.53
C SER A 315 18.15 9.74 -7.62
N GLY A 316 17.90 9.90 -6.32
CA GLY A 316 17.73 8.76 -5.44
C GLY A 316 18.54 8.75 -4.15
N GLU A 317 19.45 9.69 -3.90
CA GLU A 317 20.18 9.74 -2.63
C GLU A 317 20.26 11.18 -2.11
N LEU A 318 19.39 11.51 -1.15
CA LEU A 318 19.39 12.79 -0.41
C LEU A 318 20.74 13.08 0.27
N LEU A 319 21.51 12.01 0.48
CA LEU A 319 22.89 11.94 0.95
C LEU A 319 23.55 10.76 0.26
N GLY A 320 24.79 10.90 -0.20
CA GLY A 320 25.56 9.77 -0.72
C GLY A 320 25.88 8.73 0.36
N ALA A 321 26.15 7.48 -0.02
CA ALA A 321 26.48 6.38 0.91
C ALA A 321 27.54 6.74 2.00
N ALA A 322 28.56 7.52 1.66
CA ALA A 322 29.58 7.98 2.60
C ALA A 322 29.02 8.97 3.65
N GLU A 323 28.15 9.88 3.24
CA GLU A 323 27.49 10.85 4.10
C GLU A 323 26.47 10.18 5.02
N VAL A 324 25.73 9.18 4.50
CA VAL A 324 24.83 8.32 5.29
C VAL A 324 25.60 7.60 6.40
N HIS A 325 26.77 7.03 6.09
CA HIS A 325 27.60 6.35 7.07
C HIS A 325 28.15 7.33 8.13
N ALA A 326 28.61 8.50 7.72
CA ALA A 326 29.08 9.55 8.63
C ALA A 326 27.97 10.04 9.57
N LEU A 327 26.76 10.25 9.03
CA LEU A 327 25.60 10.69 9.80
C LEU A 327 25.17 9.63 10.82
N ARG A 328 25.12 8.36 10.41
CA ARG A 328 24.84 7.23 11.30
C ARG A 328 25.85 7.15 12.44
N GLY A 329 27.15 7.23 12.12
CA GLY A 329 28.23 7.21 13.11
C GLY A 329 28.06 8.31 14.15
N ARG A 330 27.73 9.53 13.72
CA ARG A 330 27.45 10.65 14.63
C ARG A 330 26.22 10.43 15.51
N ILE A 331 25.12 9.91 14.96
CA ILE A 331 23.88 9.66 15.73
C ILE A 331 24.15 8.60 16.82
N LEU A 332 24.85 7.52 16.47
CA LEU A 332 25.13 6.42 17.40
C LEU A 332 26.20 6.75 18.44
N ARG A 333 27.07 7.75 18.25
CA ARG A 333 28.02 8.20 19.29
C ARG A 333 27.37 8.64 20.59
N THR A 334 26.08 9.02 20.55
CA THR A 334 25.35 9.58 21.69
C THR A 334 24.19 8.69 22.15
N ARG A 335 24.05 7.48 21.59
CA ARG A 335 22.91 6.58 21.83
C ARG A 335 23.35 5.12 21.90
N ALA A 336 22.51 4.27 22.50
CA ALA A 336 22.72 2.84 22.49
C ALA A 336 22.81 2.30 21.04
N PRO A 337 23.64 1.28 20.78
CA PRO A 337 23.80 0.71 19.45
C PRO A 337 22.47 0.15 18.95
N ALA A 338 21.99 0.68 17.82
CA ALA A 338 20.75 0.26 17.18
C ALA A 338 21.04 -0.19 15.73
N LYS A 339 20.30 -1.19 15.26
CA LYS A 339 20.36 -1.66 13.87
C LYS A 339 20.03 -0.53 12.87
N VAL A 340 19.13 0.37 13.26
CA VAL A 340 18.73 1.54 12.48
C VAL A 340 18.91 2.80 13.33
N ALA A 341 19.60 3.80 12.80
CA ALA A 341 19.75 5.10 13.45
C ALA A 341 18.60 6.04 13.03
N THR A 342 18.01 6.76 13.99
CA THR A 342 16.96 7.75 13.72
C THR A 342 17.43 9.15 14.12
N ALA A 343 17.47 10.08 13.18
CA ALA A 343 17.72 11.50 13.44
C ALA A 343 16.41 12.28 13.49
N LYS A 344 16.34 13.32 14.34
CA LYS A 344 15.18 14.22 14.39
C LYS A 344 15.48 15.52 13.66
N ILE A 345 14.52 16.03 12.90
CA ILE A 345 14.58 17.32 12.23
C ILE A 345 13.37 18.14 12.65
N PHE A 346 13.59 19.33 13.17
CA PHE A 346 12.47 20.20 13.53
C PHE A 346 11.96 20.98 12.33
N VAL A 347 10.65 21.13 12.26
CA VAL A 347 9.99 22.00 11.29
C VAL A 347 9.36 23.15 12.06
N CYS A 348 9.90 24.34 11.87
CA CYS A 348 9.43 25.58 12.47
C CYS A 348 8.48 26.25 11.48
N GLY A 349 7.19 26.26 11.81
CA GLY A 349 6.18 26.96 11.04
C GLY A 349 5.03 27.40 11.92
N SER A 350 4.31 28.42 11.46
CA SER A 350 3.21 29.07 12.14
C SER A 350 1.99 28.15 12.33
N ASN A 351 1.89 27.12 11.48
CA ASN A 351 0.84 26.11 11.54
C ASN A 351 1.40 24.73 11.15
N ALA A 352 1.12 23.70 11.97
CA ALA A 352 1.48 22.31 11.69
C ALA A 352 0.90 21.80 10.35
N GLY A 353 -0.24 22.33 9.92
CA GLY A 353 -0.82 22.06 8.59
C GLY A 353 -0.03 22.68 7.44
N ALA A 354 0.60 23.84 7.64
CA ALA A 354 1.49 24.44 6.64
C ALA A 354 2.81 23.66 6.55
N ALA A 355 3.40 23.32 7.70
CA ALA A 355 4.56 22.42 7.79
C ALA A 355 4.29 21.08 7.09
N ARG A 356 3.12 20.46 7.32
CA ARG A 356 2.73 19.23 6.62
C ARG A 356 2.60 19.41 5.11
N ARG A 357 1.98 20.49 4.65
CA ARG A 357 1.84 20.77 3.20
C ARG A 357 3.18 20.97 2.52
N VAL A 358 4.11 21.63 3.20
CA VAL A 358 5.47 21.86 2.69
C VAL A 358 6.25 20.54 2.65
N LEU A 359 6.18 19.71 3.70
CA LEU A 359 6.78 18.37 3.69
C LEU A 359 6.19 17.45 2.62
N SER A 360 4.89 17.52 2.34
CA SER A 360 4.25 16.71 1.27
C SER A 360 4.62 17.14 -0.16
N ARG A 361 5.34 18.25 -0.33
CA ARG A 361 5.77 18.78 -1.63
C ARG A 361 7.23 18.42 -1.98
N MET A 362 7.93 17.70 -1.10
CA MET A 362 9.35 17.39 -1.27
C MET A 362 9.55 16.26 -2.31
N PRO A 363 10.39 16.44 -3.34
CA PRO A 363 10.80 15.36 -4.23
C PRO A 363 11.55 14.25 -3.44
N GLY A 364 11.23 12.98 -3.66
CA GLY A 364 11.87 11.85 -2.98
C GLY A 364 11.30 11.46 -1.60
N MET A 365 10.22 12.12 -1.13
CA MET A 365 9.53 11.78 0.13
C MET A 365 8.35 10.81 -0.01
N GLU A 366 8.31 9.98 -1.06
CA GLU A 366 7.23 8.99 -1.26
C GLU A 366 7.11 7.96 -0.10
N ALA A 367 8.14 7.83 0.74
CA ALA A 367 8.19 6.97 1.92
C ALA A 367 7.83 7.67 3.26
N LEU A 368 7.37 8.94 3.24
CA LEU A 368 7.01 9.67 4.47
C LEU A 368 5.74 9.11 5.11
N SER A 369 5.87 8.22 6.10
CA SER A 369 4.73 7.73 6.89
C SER A 369 4.24 8.85 7.81
N ALA A 370 3.00 9.29 7.61
CA ALA A 370 2.38 10.37 8.36
C ALA A 370 1.82 9.87 9.71
N GLU A 371 2.17 10.55 10.80
CA GLU A 371 1.63 10.29 12.14
C GLU A 371 0.41 11.23 12.37
N PRO A 372 -0.84 10.72 12.44
CA PRO A 372 -2.06 11.54 12.39
C PRO A 372 -2.26 12.48 13.59
N THR A 373 -1.59 12.23 14.71
CA THR A 373 -1.79 12.92 16.00
C THR A 373 -1.15 14.31 16.05
N ALA A 374 0.05 14.49 15.48
CA ALA A 374 0.81 15.74 15.60
C ALA A 374 0.19 16.93 14.85
N VAL A 375 -0.60 16.66 13.80
CA VAL A 375 -1.27 17.70 13.00
C VAL A 375 -2.45 18.33 13.76
N LYS A 376 -3.14 17.53 14.59
CA LYS A 376 -4.25 18.01 15.43
C LYS A 376 -3.77 18.73 16.69
N SER A 377 -2.66 18.28 17.27
CA SER A 377 -2.09 18.86 18.50
C SER A 377 -1.09 20.00 18.27
N GLY A 378 -0.57 20.18 17.05
CA GLY A 378 0.50 21.13 16.75
C GLY A 378 1.85 20.77 17.38
N PHE A 379 2.03 19.51 17.79
CA PHE A 379 3.18 19.03 18.55
C PHE A 379 3.40 17.54 18.31
N GLY A 380 4.64 17.14 18.02
CA GLY A 380 5.03 15.74 17.83
C GLY A 380 5.64 15.47 16.45
N THR A 381 5.80 14.19 16.10
CA THR A 381 6.34 13.77 14.81
C THR A 381 5.28 13.95 13.72
N LEU A 382 5.57 14.76 12.70
CA LEU A 382 4.73 14.93 11.52
C LEU A 382 4.84 13.76 10.54
N GLY A 383 6.03 13.18 10.44
CA GLY A 383 6.27 11.99 9.64
C GLY A 383 7.72 11.54 9.67
N ARG A 384 7.96 10.35 9.10
CA ARG A 384 9.27 9.71 9.01
C ARG A 384 9.73 9.42 7.58
N LEU A 385 10.92 9.88 7.20
CA LEU A 385 11.60 9.56 5.94
C LEU A 385 12.65 8.47 6.16
N VAL A 386 12.63 7.43 5.34
CA VAL A 386 13.65 6.38 5.33
C VAL A 386 14.71 6.75 4.29
N LEU A 387 15.95 7.03 4.72
CA LEU A 387 17.05 7.36 3.82
C LEU A 387 17.82 6.12 3.35
N SER A 388 17.90 5.08 4.20
CA SER A 388 18.46 3.77 3.87
C SER A 388 17.96 2.73 4.87
N GLU A 389 18.33 1.45 4.68
CA GLU A 389 18.02 0.38 5.65
C GLU A 389 18.57 0.67 7.06
N VAL A 390 19.59 1.52 7.17
CA VAL A 390 20.31 1.80 8.43
C VAL A 390 20.09 3.20 8.99
N LEU A 391 19.37 4.08 8.28
CA LEU A 391 19.18 5.47 8.66
C LEU A 391 17.78 6.00 8.32
N ARG A 392 17.15 6.67 9.29
CA ARG A 392 15.83 7.29 9.18
C ARG A 392 15.83 8.71 9.74
N LEU A 393 14.96 9.57 9.22
CA LEU A 393 14.73 10.93 9.66
C LEU A 393 13.28 11.11 10.14
N ASP A 394 13.10 11.56 11.37
CA ASP A 394 11.79 11.92 11.93
C ASP A 394 11.63 13.45 11.88
N PHE A 395 10.61 13.94 11.19
CA PHE A 395 10.27 15.35 11.13
C PHE A 395 9.32 15.68 12.29
N CYS A 396 9.73 16.59 13.17
CA CYS A 396 8.98 16.94 14.37
C CYS A 396 8.58 18.41 14.38
N VAL A 397 7.41 18.73 14.95
CA VAL A 397 6.98 20.11 15.20
C VAL A 397 6.92 20.37 16.70
N LEU A 398 7.38 21.55 17.08
CA LEU A 398 7.17 22.14 18.40
C LEU A 398 6.20 23.32 18.27
N PRO A 399 5.28 23.49 19.24
CA PRO A 399 4.40 24.65 19.24
C PRO A 399 5.24 25.92 19.38
N PRO A 400 5.13 26.89 18.45
CA PRO A 400 5.97 28.08 18.45
C PRO A 400 5.50 29.16 19.44
N ALA A 401 4.39 28.92 20.16
CA ALA A 401 3.88 29.84 21.17
C ALA A 401 4.83 29.94 22.38
N GLU A 402 5.02 31.15 22.93
CA GLU A 402 5.90 31.38 24.08
C GLU A 402 5.51 30.53 25.30
N ALA A 403 4.21 30.26 25.49
CA ALA A 403 3.71 29.39 26.56
C ALA A 403 4.26 27.95 26.49
N ALA A 404 4.71 27.50 25.31
CA ALA A 404 5.30 26.18 25.11
C ALA A 404 6.83 26.17 25.24
N ARG A 405 7.48 27.31 25.52
CA ARG A 405 8.94 27.44 25.64
C ARG A 405 9.60 26.41 26.60
N PRO A 406 9.00 26.04 27.75
CA PRO A 406 9.56 24.98 28.61
C PRO A 406 9.72 23.62 27.92
N LEU A 407 8.94 23.35 26.86
CA LEU A 407 8.98 22.10 26.10
C LEU A 407 10.08 22.10 25.02
N TRP A 408 10.61 23.26 24.63
CA TRP A 408 11.55 23.32 23.52
C TRP A 408 12.85 22.59 23.82
N ARG A 409 13.47 22.85 24.99
CA ARG A 409 14.76 22.22 25.34
C ARG A 409 14.67 20.69 25.48
N PRO A 410 13.75 20.11 26.28
CA PRO A 410 13.70 18.67 26.50
C PRO A 410 13.50 17.87 25.20
N PHE A 411 12.70 18.40 24.27
CA PHE A 411 12.35 17.69 23.05
C PHE A 411 13.42 17.79 21.95
N THR A 412 14.37 18.73 22.07
CA THR A 412 15.48 18.88 21.10
C THR A 412 16.59 17.85 21.23
N ALA A 413 16.51 16.95 22.22
CA ALA A 413 17.51 15.91 22.44
C ALA A 413 17.69 14.99 21.21
N GLY A 414 18.89 15.05 20.63
CA GLY A 414 19.29 14.26 19.47
C GLY A 414 18.60 14.66 18.16
N ALA A 415 18.18 15.92 18.06
CA ALA A 415 17.87 16.56 16.79
C ALA A 415 19.15 17.03 16.08
N MET A 416 19.09 17.01 14.75
CA MET A 416 20.21 17.33 13.88
C MET A 416 20.15 18.77 13.37
N GLY A 417 18.95 19.33 13.27
CA GLY A 417 18.73 20.63 12.66
C GLY A 417 17.26 21.04 12.70
N ALA A 418 16.99 22.29 12.32
CA ALA A 418 15.63 22.80 12.12
C ALA A 418 15.47 23.44 10.74
N LEU A 419 14.28 23.31 10.17
CA LEU A 419 13.85 23.97 8.94
C LEU A 419 12.82 25.04 9.29
N LEU A 420 13.07 26.30 8.92
CA LEU A 420 12.13 27.41 9.07
C LEU A 420 11.31 27.57 7.79
N MET A 421 10.00 27.31 7.89
CA MET A 421 9.07 27.28 6.75
C MET A 421 8.40 28.61 6.46
N ASP A 422 8.38 29.53 7.43
CA ASP A 422 7.81 30.85 7.29
C ASP A 422 8.52 31.86 8.19
N VAL A 423 8.35 33.15 7.88
CA VAL A 423 8.94 34.26 8.62
C VAL A 423 8.00 34.85 9.68
N ALA A 424 6.96 34.11 10.08
CA ALA A 424 6.06 34.60 11.11
C ALA A 424 6.78 34.68 12.47
N GLU A 425 6.48 35.71 13.26
CA GLU A 425 7.18 36.01 14.52
C GLU A 425 7.28 34.80 15.48
N PRO A 426 6.23 33.97 15.69
CA PRO A 426 6.35 32.78 16.55
C PRO A 426 7.35 31.74 16.01
N SER A 427 7.36 31.51 14.69
CA SER A 427 8.25 30.54 14.03
C SER A 427 9.71 31.01 14.11
N VAL A 428 9.95 32.30 13.86
CA VAL A 428 11.27 32.92 13.96
C VAL A 428 11.79 32.88 15.39
N ARG A 429 10.93 33.08 16.39
CA ARG A 429 11.31 32.99 17.81
C ARG A 429 11.76 31.59 18.22
N LEU A 430 11.00 30.57 17.82
CA LEU A 430 11.38 29.17 18.03
C LEU A 430 12.71 28.88 17.32
N ALA A 431 12.84 29.25 16.05
CA ALA A 431 14.09 29.06 15.30
C ALA A 431 15.29 29.77 15.96
N HIS A 432 15.08 30.98 16.49
CA HIS A 432 16.11 31.73 17.21
C HIS A 432 16.55 30.97 18.47
N TYR A 433 15.61 30.47 19.26
CA TYR A 433 15.92 29.64 20.44
C TYR A 433 16.77 28.41 20.06
N LEU A 434 16.38 27.70 18.99
CA LEU A 434 17.12 26.53 18.51
C LEU A 434 18.53 26.89 18.03
N ALA A 435 18.68 28.00 17.33
CA ALA A 435 19.96 28.46 16.78
C ALA A 435 20.94 28.95 17.85
N TRP A 436 20.46 29.72 18.83
CA TRP A 436 21.30 30.42 19.82
C TRP A 436 21.46 29.65 21.14
N GLU A 437 20.37 29.12 21.69
CA GLU A 437 20.42 28.40 22.98
C GLU A 437 20.78 26.93 22.81
N VAL A 438 20.16 26.24 21.83
CA VAL A 438 20.41 24.81 21.56
C VAL A 438 21.65 24.61 20.67
N ARG A 439 22.09 25.66 19.97
CA ARG A 439 23.20 25.63 18.99
C ARG A 439 22.99 24.59 17.90
N MET A 440 21.77 24.55 17.38
CA MET A 440 21.38 23.66 16.30
C MET A 440 21.35 24.44 14.98
N PRO A 441 21.85 23.87 13.86
CA PRO A 441 21.77 24.55 12.57
C PRO A 441 20.31 24.76 12.17
N VAL A 442 20.04 25.90 11.55
CA VAL A 442 18.71 26.27 11.06
C VAL A 442 18.81 26.66 9.59
N VAL A 443 17.98 26.06 8.74
CA VAL A 443 17.86 26.45 7.33
C VAL A 443 16.49 27.07 7.08
N VAL A 444 16.49 28.24 6.45
CA VAL A 444 15.29 28.99 6.07
C VAL A 444 14.90 28.63 4.64
N VAL A 445 13.62 28.35 4.40
CA VAL A 445 13.12 27.85 3.11
C VAL A 445 12.27 28.91 2.43
N GLY A 446 12.58 29.21 1.16
CA GLY A 446 11.79 30.11 0.31
C GLY A 446 11.76 31.58 0.76
N ALA A 447 12.65 31.96 1.68
CA ALA A 447 12.76 33.32 2.19
C ALA A 447 14.20 33.65 2.56
N GLU A 448 14.54 34.95 2.54
CA GLU A 448 15.81 35.42 3.08
C GLU A 448 15.94 35.13 4.57
N VAL A 449 17.18 34.94 5.03
CA VAL A 449 17.45 34.67 6.45
C VAL A 449 17.02 35.86 7.30
N PRO A 450 16.05 35.68 8.23
CA PRO A 450 15.62 36.75 9.11
C PRO A 450 16.79 37.35 9.88
N ALA A 451 16.78 38.67 10.10
CA ALA A 451 17.84 39.38 10.82
C ALA A 451 18.15 38.76 12.20
N ALA A 452 17.13 38.23 12.89
CA ALA A 452 17.28 37.55 14.17
C ALA A 452 18.13 36.25 14.12
N LEU A 453 18.27 35.63 12.95
CA LEU A 453 19.03 34.39 12.74
C LEU A 453 20.41 34.63 12.12
N GLN A 454 20.67 35.84 11.62
CA GLN A 454 21.97 36.20 11.05
C GLN A 454 23.06 36.13 12.13
N GLY A 455 24.17 35.46 11.82
CA GLY A 455 25.30 35.29 12.76
C GLY A 455 25.09 34.23 13.84
N ALA A 456 24.07 33.37 13.72
CA ALA A 456 23.85 32.28 14.67
C ALA A 456 25.08 31.35 14.80
N PRO A 457 25.41 30.88 16.02
CA PRO A 457 26.66 30.15 16.30
C PRO A 457 26.77 28.77 15.62
N ALA A 458 25.64 28.14 15.30
CA ALA A 458 25.60 26.89 14.51
C ALA A 458 25.42 27.14 13.00
N GLY A 459 25.34 28.42 12.59
CA GLY A 459 25.03 28.90 11.25
C GLY A 459 23.52 28.86 10.94
N ALA A 460 23.02 29.94 10.35
CA ALA A 460 21.71 29.97 9.70
C ALA A 460 21.89 30.24 8.21
N LEU A 461 21.32 29.38 7.37
CA LEU A 461 21.42 29.48 5.91
C LEU A 461 20.06 29.74 5.31
N GLY A 462 20.03 30.54 4.24
CA GLY A 462 18.88 30.66 3.37
C GLY A 462 18.99 29.60 2.28
N SER A 463 17.89 28.92 2.00
CA SER A 463 17.71 28.08 0.82
C SER A 463 16.66 28.73 -0.07
N GLY A 464 16.71 28.44 -1.38
CA GLY A 464 15.64 28.81 -2.30
C GLY A 464 14.31 28.12 -1.95
N ASP A 465 13.34 28.17 -2.87
CA ASP A 465 12.04 27.52 -2.68
C ASP A 465 12.12 25.98 -2.65
N ASP A 466 13.27 25.40 -3.04
CA ASP A 466 13.48 23.96 -2.99
C ASP A 466 13.83 23.47 -1.56
N LEU A 467 12.90 22.69 -1.02
CA LEU A 467 12.97 22.11 0.31
C LEU A 467 13.96 20.92 0.39
N ALA A 468 14.19 20.20 -0.71
CA ALA A 468 15.15 19.09 -0.75
C ALA A 468 16.59 19.60 -0.62
N ASP A 469 16.90 20.70 -1.32
CA ASP A 469 18.17 21.41 -1.18
C ASP A 469 18.33 21.99 0.22
N ALA A 470 17.26 22.55 0.80
CA ALA A 470 17.28 23.03 2.18
C ALA A 470 17.60 21.91 3.19
N LEU A 471 17.00 20.73 3.00
CA LEU A 471 17.25 19.57 3.84
C LEU A 471 18.67 19.02 3.65
N ARG A 472 19.16 18.94 2.42
CA ARG A 472 20.54 18.54 2.12
C ARG A 472 21.53 19.49 2.78
N ALA A 473 21.35 20.80 2.61
CA ALA A 473 22.17 21.83 3.25
C ALA A 473 22.18 21.67 4.78
N LEU A 474 21.00 21.43 5.38
CA LEU A 474 20.88 21.19 6.82
C LEU A 474 21.68 19.96 7.28
N LEU A 475 21.57 18.85 6.56
CA LEU A 475 22.24 17.58 6.91
C LEU A 475 23.77 17.69 6.74
N VAL A 476 24.23 18.34 5.68
CA VAL A 476 25.67 18.60 5.44
C VAL A 476 26.23 19.55 6.50
N GLN A 477 25.51 20.62 6.85
CA GLN A 477 25.89 21.54 7.91
C GLN A 477 25.88 20.86 9.28
N ALA A 478 24.93 19.94 9.49
CA ALA A 478 24.93 19.11 10.69
C ALA A 478 26.16 18.21 10.72
N LEU A 479 26.67 17.66 9.61
CA LEU A 479 27.91 16.88 9.58
C LEU A 479 29.16 17.72 9.88
N ASN A 480 29.21 18.94 9.36
CA ASN A 480 30.34 19.88 9.50
C ASN A 480 29.93 21.14 10.29
N PRO A 481 29.72 21.04 11.63
CA PRO A 481 29.35 22.21 12.42
C PRO A 481 30.47 23.25 12.35
N ALA A 482 30.12 24.51 12.14
CA ALA A 482 31.08 25.61 12.14
C ALA A 482 31.95 25.57 13.42
N PRO A 483 33.26 25.89 13.33
CA PRO A 483 34.14 25.89 14.49
C PRO A 483 33.54 26.78 15.58
N THR A 484 33.37 26.22 16.77
CA THR A 484 32.89 26.96 17.94
C THR A 484 33.76 28.20 18.14
N LEU A 485 33.12 29.38 18.13
CA LEU A 485 33.78 30.64 18.49
C LEU A 485 34.54 30.46 19.81
N PRO A 486 35.83 30.86 19.89
CA PRO A 486 36.65 30.66 21.08
C PRO A 486 36.04 31.43 22.26
N GLY A 487 35.77 30.72 23.36
CA GLY A 487 35.40 31.36 24.64
C GLY A 487 34.12 30.87 25.34
N VAL A 488 33.43 29.81 24.89
CA VAL A 488 32.22 29.32 25.60
C VAL A 488 32.41 27.89 26.12
N PRO A 489 32.25 27.63 27.43
CA PRO A 489 32.55 26.33 28.03
C PRO A 489 31.65 25.21 27.50
N GLN A 490 32.26 24.07 27.17
CA GLN A 490 31.54 22.83 26.87
C GLN A 490 30.94 22.26 28.16
N VAL A 491 29.61 22.32 28.28
CA VAL A 491 28.91 21.62 29.38
C VAL A 491 28.84 20.13 29.03
N GLN A 492 29.53 19.31 29.82
CA GLN A 492 29.48 17.85 29.76
C GLN A 492 28.01 17.38 29.83
N ARG A 493 27.57 16.64 28.80
CA ARG A 493 26.24 16.00 28.78
C ARG A 493 26.25 14.81 29.75
N ALA A 494 25.69 15.00 30.94
CA ALA A 494 25.41 13.90 31.86
C ALA A 494 24.40 12.92 31.23
N ALA A 495 24.78 11.65 31.17
CA ALA A 495 23.91 10.55 30.81
C ALA A 495 22.86 10.36 31.91
N ALA A 496 21.62 10.80 31.67
CA ALA A 496 20.50 10.45 32.53
C ALA A 496 20.06 9.01 32.21
N SER A 497 20.62 8.06 32.97
CA SER A 497 20.06 6.73 33.14
C SER A 497 18.81 6.87 34.00
N ILE A 498 17.64 6.54 33.46
CA ILE A 498 16.40 6.44 34.25
C ILE A 498 16.02 4.96 34.30
N VAL A 499 16.08 4.43 35.52
CA VAL A 499 15.55 3.14 35.99
C VAL A 499 14.04 3.24 36.15
#